data_AF-A0A9R0Q1C7-F1
#
_entry.id   AF-A0A9R0Q1C7-F1
#
_cell.length_a   1.000
_cell.length_b   1.000
_cell.length_c   1.000
_cell.angle_alpha   90.00
_cell.angle_beta   90.00
_cell.angle_gamma   90.00
#
_symmetry.space_group_name_H-M   'P 1'
#
loop_
_entity.id
_entity.type
_entity.pdbx_description
1 polymer ?
#
loop_
_entity_poly.entity_id
_entity_poly.type
_entity_poly.pdbx_seq_one_letter_code
_entity_poly.pdbx_strand_id
1 'polypeptide(L)'
;MAAVLQLCVEELCLAYHIAEATKWPKRLKQFLQEEKLYTFVSFSIGGDKRMLNKSGLEINPNKFIDMQRKWKDPHTSKYFDSLADVAGGVIHESYKGMKKKMDKGEHQLWGTSPLPYNLITYAGIDAYATYKSWKTIDNIVTGWDISKEQEADPYYHCNFAG
;
A
#
# COMPACT_ATOMS: atom_id res chain seq x y z
N MET A 1 17.10 -11.66 -1.12
CA MET A 1 15.90 -12.17 -0.43
C MET A 1 15.20 -10.97 0.20
N ALA A 2 13.90 -11.04 0.47
CA ALA A 2 13.23 -10.04 1.27
C ALA A 2 13.66 -10.17 2.74
N ALA A 3 13.87 -9.06 3.44
CA ALA A 3 14.21 -9.08 4.85
C ALA A 3 12.96 -9.06 5.74
N VAL A 4 12.00 -8.20 5.39
CA VAL A 4 10.73 -8.02 6.10
C VAL A 4 9.60 -8.02 5.08
N LEU A 5 8.49 -8.68 5.41
CA LEU A 5 7.20 -8.51 4.75
C LEU A 5 6.33 -7.64 5.64
N GLN A 6 5.91 -6.50 5.11
CA GLN A 6 5.00 -5.59 5.80
C GLN A 6 3.61 -5.65 5.15
N LEU A 7 2.57 -5.79 5.97
CA LEU A 7 1.17 -5.85 5.55
C LEU A 7 0.36 -4.91 6.44
N CYS A 8 -0.61 -4.21 5.86
CA CYS A 8 -1.50 -3.33 6.62
C CYS A 8 -2.95 -3.50 6.16
N VAL A 9 -3.85 -3.58 7.13
CA VAL A 9 -5.29 -3.43 6.94
C VAL A 9 -5.78 -2.48 8.02
N GLU A 10 -6.39 -1.38 7.61
CA GLU A 10 -6.85 -0.31 8.50
C GLU A 10 -5.69 0.21 9.38
N GLU A 11 -5.78 0.06 10.69
CA GLU A 11 -4.76 0.49 11.65
C GLU A 11 -3.84 -0.67 12.09
N LEU A 12 -4.07 -1.88 11.57
CA LEU A 12 -3.33 -3.08 11.92
C LEU A 12 -2.19 -3.32 10.93
N CYS A 13 -0.96 -3.07 11.38
CA CYS A 13 0.26 -3.37 10.64
C CYS A 13 0.93 -4.64 11.16
N LEU A 14 1.31 -5.53 10.24
CA LEU A 14 2.16 -6.68 10.51
C LEU A 14 3.53 -6.45 9.87
N ALA A 15 4.59 -6.56 10.66
CA ALA A 15 5.96 -6.68 10.16
C ALA A 15 6.46 -8.11 10.42
N TYR A 16 6.54 -8.91 9.37
CA TYR A 16 7.00 -10.29 9.42
C TYR A 16 8.47 -10.38 8.99
N HIS A 17 9.34 -10.79 9.92
CA HIS A 17 10.79 -10.83 9.72
C HIS A 17 11.22 -12.08 8.93
N ILE A 18 11.19 -11.98 7.61
CA ILE A 18 11.54 -13.06 6.68
C ILE A 18 12.99 -13.53 6.88
N ALA A 19 13.92 -12.61 7.11
CA ALA A 19 15.35 -12.94 7.26
C ALA A 19 15.62 -13.95 8.38
N GLU A 20 14.80 -13.94 9.43
CA GLU A 20 14.92 -14.79 10.61
C GLU A 20 13.93 -15.97 10.61
N ALA A 21 13.09 -16.07 9.58
CA ALA A 21 12.07 -17.11 9.49
C ALA A 21 12.71 -18.48 9.20
N THR A 22 12.76 -19.33 10.22
CA THR A 22 13.20 -20.73 10.05
C THR A 22 12.14 -21.62 9.39
N LYS A 23 10.86 -21.20 9.47
CA LYS A 23 9.71 -21.86 8.84
C LYS A 23 8.67 -20.82 8.43
N TRP A 24 7.97 -21.09 7.33
CA TRP A 24 6.83 -20.28 6.92
C TRP A 24 5.61 -20.55 7.81
N PRO A 25 4.83 -19.52 8.17
CA PRO A 25 3.50 -19.71 8.74
C PRO A 25 2.66 -20.54 7.78
N LYS A 26 1.91 -21.51 8.33
CA LYS A 26 1.17 -22.52 7.55
C LYS A 26 0.31 -21.92 6.43
N ARG A 27 -0.26 -20.74 6.67
CA ARG A 27 -1.18 -20.06 5.74
C ARG A 27 -0.53 -18.92 4.94
N LEU A 28 0.75 -18.58 5.16
CA LEU A 28 1.35 -17.40 4.51
C LEU A 28 1.34 -17.51 2.98
N LYS A 29 1.75 -18.67 2.43
CA LYS A 29 1.73 -18.88 0.98
C LYS A 29 0.32 -18.85 0.40
N GLN A 30 -0.65 -19.47 1.09
CA GLN A 30 -2.05 -19.44 0.69
C GLN A 30 -2.62 -18.03 0.72
N PHE A 31 -2.27 -17.25 1.75
CA PHE A 31 -2.66 -15.85 1.88
C PHE A 31 -2.11 -15.00 0.73
N LEU A 32 -0.83 -15.14 0.37
CA LEU A 32 -0.25 -14.40 -0.76
C LEU A 32 -0.83 -14.82 -2.12
N GLN A 33 -1.39 -16.03 -2.22
CA GLN A 33 -1.98 -16.58 -3.44
C GLN A 33 -3.52 -16.41 -3.53
N GLU A 34 -4.16 -15.78 -2.54
CA GLU A 34 -5.61 -15.56 -2.51
C GLU A 34 -6.14 -14.95 -3.81
N GLU A 35 -7.34 -15.36 -4.24
CA GLU A 35 -7.92 -15.04 -5.56
C GLU A 35 -9.25 -14.28 -5.48
N LYS A 36 -9.85 -14.16 -4.31
CA LYS A 36 -11.22 -13.65 -4.18
C LYS A 36 -11.31 -12.50 -3.20
N LEU A 37 -10.74 -12.65 -2.02
CA LEU A 37 -11.11 -11.82 -0.86
C LEU A 37 -10.49 -10.42 -0.84
N TYR A 38 -9.28 -10.26 -1.35
CA TYR A 38 -8.56 -8.99 -1.29
C TYR A 38 -7.57 -8.82 -2.44
N THR A 39 -7.08 -7.60 -2.55
CA THR A 39 -6.04 -7.18 -3.48
C THR A 39 -4.91 -6.55 -2.70
N PHE A 40 -3.68 -6.93 -2.98
CA PHE A 40 -2.50 -6.32 -2.41
C PHE A 40 -2.21 -4.99 -3.12
N VAL A 41 -2.02 -3.93 -2.34
CA VAL A 41 -1.62 -2.63 -2.88
C VAL A 41 -0.22 -2.31 -2.39
N SER A 42 0.64 -1.85 -3.30
CA SER A 42 1.97 -1.34 -2.98
C SER A 42 2.27 -0.12 -3.84
N PHE A 43 3.33 0.60 -3.48
CA PHE A 43 3.89 1.69 -4.27
C PHE A 43 5.21 1.23 -4.90
N SER A 44 5.28 1.17 -6.23
CA SER A 44 6.48 0.71 -6.97
C SER A 44 6.83 -0.77 -6.74
N ILE A 45 5.82 -1.63 -6.83
CA ILE A 45 5.86 -3.04 -6.41
C ILE A 45 6.86 -3.94 -7.17
N GLY A 46 7.41 -3.49 -8.29
CA GLY A 46 8.27 -4.32 -9.14
C GLY A 46 9.51 -4.86 -8.42
N GLY A 47 10.11 -4.04 -7.54
CA GLY A 47 11.22 -4.45 -6.68
C GLY A 47 10.80 -5.48 -5.64
N ASP A 48 9.69 -5.22 -4.97
CA ASP A 48 9.15 -6.05 -3.88
C ASP A 48 8.80 -7.45 -4.37
N LYS A 49 8.09 -7.56 -5.49
CA LYS A 49 7.75 -8.85 -6.11
C LYS A 49 9.01 -9.67 -6.41
N ARG A 50 10.04 -9.03 -6.95
CA ARG A 50 11.32 -9.69 -7.26
C ARG A 50 11.97 -10.22 -5.98
N MET A 51 11.97 -9.45 -4.90
CA MET A 51 12.58 -9.86 -3.63
C MET A 51 11.77 -10.94 -2.89
N LEU A 52 10.45 -10.84 -2.89
CA LEU A 52 9.55 -11.84 -2.32
C LEU A 52 9.67 -13.17 -3.06
N ASN A 53 9.69 -13.16 -4.40
CA ASN A 53 9.85 -14.38 -5.19
C ASN A 53 11.20 -15.07 -4.91
N LYS A 54 12.29 -14.30 -4.77
CA LYS A 54 13.59 -14.83 -4.31
C LYS A 54 13.55 -15.47 -2.91
N SER A 55 12.49 -15.24 -2.15
CA SER A 55 12.24 -15.82 -0.83
C SER A 55 11.27 -17.01 -0.91
N GLY A 56 10.84 -17.43 -2.11
CA GLY A 56 9.84 -18.47 -2.31
C GLY A 56 8.42 -18.04 -1.91
N LEU A 57 8.18 -16.72 -1.85
CA LEU A 57 6.91 -16.10 -1.55
C LEU A 57 6.44 -15.34 -2.79
N GLU A 58 5.41 -15.86 -3.45
CA GLU A 58 4.83 -15.21 -4.63
C GLU A 58 3.48 -14.61 -4.27
N ILE A 59 3.24 -13.38 -4.71
CA ILE A 59 1.91 -12.75 -4.66
C ILE A 59 1.17 -13.13 -5.93
N ASN A 60 -0.10 -13.50 -5.81
CA ASN A 60 -0.96 -13.79 -6.95
C ASN A 60 -0.88 -12.64 -7.98
N PRO A 61 -0.50 -12.92 -9.25
CA PRO A 61 -0.30 -11.89 -10.25
C PRO A 61 -1.58 -11.13 -10.61
N ASN A 62 -2.76 -11.68 -10.30
CA ASN A 62 -4.05 -11.03 -10.57
C ASN A 62 -4.57 -10.23 -9.38
N LYS A 63 -3.89 -10.28 -8.22
CA LYS A 63 -4.33 -9.63 -6.97
C LYS A 63 -3.31 -8.64 -6.43
N PHE A 64 -2.64 -7.91 -7.32
CA PHE A 64 -1.84 -6.79 -6.90
C PHE A 64 -2.10 -5.54 -7.73
N ILE A 65 -1.97 -4.37 -7.10
CA ILE A 65 -2.02 -3.07 -7.74
C ILE A 65 -0.78 -2.27 -7.36
N ASP A 66 -0.15 -1.69 -8.38
CA ASP A 66 0.89 -0.68 -8.20
C ASP A 66 0.25 0.71 -8.19
N MET A 67 0.09 1.28 -7.00
CA MET A 67 -0.53 2.59 -6.80
C MET A 67 0.18 3.69 -7.57
N GLN A 68 1.52 3.60 -7.73
CA GLN A 68 2.30 4.59 -8.47
C GLN A 68 1.81 4.76 -9.91
N ARG A 69 1.31 3.69 -10.52
CA ARG A 69 0.90 3.66 -11.93
C ARG A 69 -0.60 3.87 -12.12
N LYS A 70 -1.37 3.92 -11.03
CA LYS A 70 -2.83 4.00 -11.08
C LYS A 70 -3.31 5.44 -11.27
N TRP A 71 -2.69 6.38 -10.57
CA TRP A 71 -3.12 7.79 -10.58
C TRP A 71 -1.94 8.75 -10.73
N LYS A 72 -2.19 9.85 -11.44
CA LYS A 72 -1.26 10.96 -11.60
C LYS A 72 -1.39 11.95 -10.46
N ASP A 73 -0.32 12.67 -10.18
CA ASP A 73 -0.36 13.82 -9.28
C ASP A 73 -1.32 14.86 -9.85
N PRO A 74 -2.34 15.33 -9.11
CA PRO A 74 -3.31 16.31 -9.60
C PRO A 74 -2.69 17.68 -9.95
N HIS A 75 -1.51 17.98 -9.42
CA HIS A 75 -0.79 19.24 -9.68
C HIS A 75 0.14 19.16 -10.90
N THR A 76 0.34 17.97 -11.47
CA THR A 76 1.22 17.76 -12.61
C THR A 76 0.61 16.82 -13.64
N SER A 77 1.30 16.56 -14.76
CA SER A 77 0.90 15.52 -15.73
C SER A 77 1.58 14.17 -15.49
N LYS A 78 2.37 14.06 -14.41
CA LYS A 78 3.23 12.92 -14.08
C LYS A 78 2.60 12.04 -12.99
N TYR A 79 3.09 10.81 -12.89
CA TYR A 79 2.81 9.95 -11.75
C TYR A 79 3.55 10.45 -10.51
N PHE A 80 3.07 10.07 -9.32
CA PHE A 80 3.75 10.41 -8.08
C PHE A 80 5.16 9.83 -8.03
N ASP A 81 6.11 10.65 -7.58
CA ASP A 81 7.52 10.27 -7.46
C ASP A 81 7.77 9.39 -6.23
N SER A 82 7.02 9.61 -5.14
CA SER A 82 7.15 8.83 -3.92
C SER A 82 5.83 8.60 -3.19
N LEU A 83 5.79 7.55 -2.36
CA LEU A 83 4.69 7.32 -1.43
C LEU A 83 4.52 8.48 -0.44
N ALA A 84 5.60 9.17 -0.05
CA ALA A 84 5.53 10.31 0.87
C ALA A 84 4.77 11.49 0.24
N ASP A 85 4.90 11.70 -1.07
CA ASP A 85 4.17 12.74 -1.80
C ASP A 85 2.67 12.41 -1.84
N VAL A 86 2.33 11.14 -2.13
CA VAL A 86 0.94 10.66 -2.09
C VAL A 86 0.36 10.87 -0.70
N ALA A 87 1.00 10.31 0.33
CA ALA A 87 0.52 10.35 1.70
C ALA A 87 0.44 11.78 2.25
N GLY A 88 1.41 12.63 1.89
CA GLY A 88 1.42 14.05 2.21
C GLY A 88 0.25 14.83 1.62
N GLY A 89 -0.19 14.46 0.41
CA GLY A 89 -1.33 15.07 -0.27
C GLY A 89 -2.70 14.54 0.16
N VAL A 90 -2.81 13.24 0.47
CA VAL A 90 -4.11 12.58 0.68
C VAL A 90 -4.42 12.20 2.12
N ILE A 91 -3.40 12.06 2.98
CA ILE A 91 -3.59 11.74 4.40
C ILE A 91 -3.42 13.00 5.23
N HIS A 92 -2.19 13.53 5.27
CA HIS A 92 -1.84 14.74 6.00
C HIS A 92 -0.42 15.19 5.63
N GLU A 93 -0.15 16.49 5.61
CA GLU A 93 1.14 17.06 5.19
C GLU A 93 2.33 16.52 6.02
N SER A 94 2.12 16.13 7.28
CA SER A 94 3.15 15.51 8.12
C SER A 94 3.78 14.25 7.50
N TYR A 95 3.08 13.56 6.60
CA TYR A 95 3.59 12.39 5.91
C TYR A 95 4.62 12.72 4.81
N LYS A 96 4.76 13.98 4.37
CA LYS A 96 5.86 14.36 3.46
C LYS A 96 7.23 14.03 4.06
N GLY A 97 7.32 14.08 5.39
CA GLY A 97 8.51 13.69 6.15
C GLY A 97 8.55 12.22 6.57
N MET A 98 7.61 11.35 6.19
CA MET A 98 7.52 9.98 6.74
C MET A 98 8.74 9.11 6.41
N LYS A 99 9.39 9.38 5.28
CA LYS A 99 10.61 8.69 4.84
C LYS A 99 11.88 9.39 5.31
N LYS A 100 11.88 10.03 6.49
CA LYS A 100 13.12 10.63 7.04
C LYS A 100 14.24 9.61 6.89
N LYS A 101 15.36 10.05 6.33
CA LYS A 101 16.44 9.18 5.88
C LYS A 101 16.87 8.29 7.03
N MET A 102 16.50 7.01 6.95
CA MET A 102 17.26 5.98 7.64
C MET A 102 18.72 6.17 7.24
N ASP A 103 19.62 6.20 8.20
CA ASP A 103 21.03 6.27 7.85
C ASP A 103 21.48 4.96 7.18
N LYS A 104 22.64 4.99 6.52
CA LYS A 104 23.16 3.82 5.81
C LYS A 104 23.44 2.64 6.76
N GLY A 105 23.75 2.90 8.02
CA GLY A 105 23.97 1.88 9.05
C GLY A 105 22.66 1.20 9.44
N GLU A 106 21.59 1.96 9.66
CA GLU A 106 20.26 1.44 9.96
C GLU A 106 19.71 0.56 8.83
N HIS A 107 20.02 0.89 7.57
CA HIS A 107 19.62 0.07 6.43
C HIS A 107 20.23 -1.34 6.46
N GLN A 108 21.40 -1.53 7.09
CA GLN A 108 22.01 -2.86 7.22
C GLN A 108 21.33 -3.71 8.30
N LEU A 109 20.51 -3.08 9.17
CA LEU A 109 19.89 -3.76 10.31
C LEU A 109 18.60 -4.51 9.96
N TRP A 110 18.06 -4.39 8.74
CA TRP A 110 16.86 -5.14 8.32
C TRP A 110 17.01 -6.66 8.44
N GLY A 111 18.23 -7.16 8.26
CA GLY A 111 18.55 -8.59 8.41
C GLY A 111 19.00 -8.98 9.82
N THR A 112 19.03 -8.05 10.78
CA THR A 112 19.52 -8.33 12.14
C THR A 112 18.38 -8.68 13.08
N SER A 113 18.65 -9.62 14.00
CA SER A 113 17.70 -10.12 14.99
C SER A 113 18.12 -9.73 16.40
N PRO A 114 17.21 -9.22 17.25
CA PRO A 114 15.83 -8.87 16.92
C PRO A 114 15.75 -7.64 16.00
N LEU A 115 14.66 -7.53 15.23
CA LEU A 115 14.43 -6.36 14.38
C LEU A 115 14.32 -5.09 15.26
N PRO A 116 15.15 -4.06 15.06
CA PRO A 116 15.11 -2.84 15.87
C PRO A 116 13.76 -2.12 15.83
N TYR A 117 13.38 -1.50 16.95
CA TYR A 117 12.07 -0.85 17.09
C TYR A 117 11.82 0.25 16.05
N ASN A 118 12.83 1.09 15.74
CA ASN A 118 12.76 2.10 14.68
C ASN A 118 12.44 1.50 13.31
N LEU A 119 12.96 0.31 12.98
CA LEU A 119 12.66 -0.38 11.73
C LEU A 119 11.25 -0.97 11.71
N ILE A 120 10.77 -1.48 12.86
CA ILE A 120 9.38 -1.92 13.02
C ILE A 120 8.44 -0.73 12.82
N THR A 121 8.72 0.42 13.45
CA THR A 121 7.96 1.66 13.29
C THR A 121 7.97 2.13 11.84
N TYR A 122 9.12 2.14 11.18
CA TYR A 122 9.25 2.53 9.78
C TYR A 122 8.39 1.63 8.87
N ALA A 123 8.49 0.29 9.03
CA ALA A 123 7.72 -0.67 8.24
C ALA A 123 6.21 -0.49 8.44
N GLY A 124 5.78 -0.23 9.68
CA GLY A 124 4.39 0.09 10.00
C GLY A 124 3.91 1.37 9.32
N ILE A 125 4.68 2.46 9.40
CA ILE A 125 4.33 3.74 8.76
C ILE A 125 4.23 3.58 7.23
N ASP A 126 5.19 2.88 6.60
CA ASP A 126 5.22 2.68 5.14
C ASP A 126 4.02 1.81 4.66
N ALA A 127 3.68 0.75 5.41
CA ALA A 127 2.51 -0.08 5.12
C ALA A 127 1.18 0.67 5.34
N TYR A 128 1.06 1.40 6.46
CA TYR A 128 -0.13 2.20 6.77
C TYR A 128 -0.37 3.31 5.76
N ALA A 129 0.67 4.08 5.42
CA ALA A 129 0.56 5.16 4.44
C ALA A 129 0.10 4.62 3.09
N THR A 130 0.64 3.48 2.65
CA THR A 130 0.18 2.82 1.41
C THR A 130 -1.31 2.47 1.47
N TYR A 131 -1.73 1.75 2.53
CA TYR A 131 -3.12 1.34 2.70
C TYR A 131 -4.07 2.55 2.74
N LYS A 132 -3.77 3.52 3.61
CA LYS A 132 -4.62 4.67 3.85
C LYS A 132 -4.69 5.57 2.62
N SER A 133 -3.57 5.82 1.94
CA SER A 133 -3.55 6.58 0.69
C SER A 133 -4.41 5.91 -0.38
N TRP A 134 -4.24 4.61 -0.60
CA TRP A 134 -5.06 3.87 -1.56
C TRP A 134 -6.54 3.98 -1.23
N LYS A 135 -6.93 3.64 0.01
CA LYS A 135 -8.34 3.66 0.41
C LYS A 135 -8.96 5.04 0.32
N THR A 136 -8.23 6.11 0.65
CA THR A 136 -8.73 7.48 0.50
C THR A 136 -8.99 7.81 -0.97
N ILE A 137 -8.02 7.57 -1.86
CA ILE A 137 -8.17 7.89 -3.29
C ILE A 137 -9.28 7.04 -3.91
N ASP A 138 -9.30 5.73 -3.64
CA ASP A 138 -10.30 4.78 -4.12
C ASP A 138 -11.73 5.18 -3.73
N ASN A 139 -11.92 5.60 -2.48
CA ASN A 139 -13.23 6.08 -2.01
C ASN A 139 -13.64 7.40 -2.69
N ILE A 140 -12.70 8.34 -2.89
CA ILE A 140 -12.98 9.62 -3.58
C ILE A 140 -13.38 9.36 -5.03
N VAL A 141 -12.62 8.54 -5.76
CA VAL A 141 -12.89 8.22 -7.16
C VAL A 141 -14.24 7.50 -7.30
N THR A 142 -14.50 6.51 -6.44
CA THR A 142 -15.78 5.79 -6.45
C THR A 142 -16.96 6.71 -6.16
N GLY A 143 -16.85 7.58 -5.15
CA GLY A 143 -17.90 8.56 -4.83
C GLY A 143 -18.15 9.55 -5.96
N TRP A 144 -17.08 9.99 -6.63
CA TRP A 144 -17.15 10.86 -7.79
C TRP A 144 -17.86 10.19 -8.98
N ASP A 145 -17.53 8.93 -9.27
CA ASP A 145 -18.15 8.19 -10.37
C ASP A 145 -19.65 7.96 -10.12
N ILE A 146 -20.03 7.60 -8.90
CA ILE A 146 -21.45 7.48 -8.50
C ILE A 146 -22.19 8.81 -8.69
N SER A 147 -21.60 9.94 -8.27
CA SER A 147 -22.21 11.26 -8.43
C SER A 147 -22.46 11.59 -9.89
N LYS A 148 -21.50 11.30 -10.77
CA LYS A 148 -21.66 11.50 -12.22
C LYS A 148 -22.75 10.64 -12.84
N GLU A 149 -22.86 9.38 -12.42
CA GLU A 149 -23.91 8.48 -12.90
C GLU A 149 -25.30 9.01 -12.50
N GLN A 150 -25.43 9.54 -11.27
CA GLN A 150 -26.69 10.14 -10.79
C GLN A 150 -27.05 11.43 -11.55
N GLU A 151 -26.08 12.30 -11.82
CA GLU A 151 -26.30 13.53 -12.61
C GLU A 151 -26.68 13.23 -14.08
N ALA A 152 -26.19 12.12 -14.63
CA ALA A 152 -26.50 11.70 -15.99
C ALA A 152 -27.85 10.98 -16.12
N ASP A 153 -28.46 10.55 -15.00
CA ASP A 153 -29.76 9.88 -14.99
C ASP A 153 -30.90 10.92 -15.11
N PRO A 154 -31.66 10.93 -16.22
CA PRO A 154 -32.73 11.90 -16.46
C PRO A 154 -33.87 11.83 -15.43
N TYR A 155 -33.96 10.76 -14.63
CA TYR A 155 -34.98 10.60 -13.60
C TYR A 155 -34.58 11.15 -12.23
N TYR A 156 -33.31 11.48 -11.99
CA TYR A 156 -32.86 12.03 -10.69
C TYR A 156 -33.34 13.47 -10.44
N HIS A 157 -33.64 14.23 -11.50
CA HIS A 157 -34.18 15.59 -11.39
C HIS A 157 -35.72 15.65 -11.33
N CYS A 158 -36.41 14.52 -11.45
CA CYS A 158 -37.87 14.44 -11.29
C CYS A 158 -38.24 14.45 -9.80
N ASN A 159 -38.00 15.58 -9.13
CA ASN A 159 -38.70 15.87 -7.90
C ASN A 159 -40.19 15.99 -8.23
N PHE A 160 -41.00 15.09 -7.65
CA PHE A 160 -42.45 15.19 -7.63
C PHE A 160 -42.84 16.52 -6.97
N ALA A 161 -43.03 17.56 -7.78
CA ALA A 161 -43.79 18.72 -7.39
C ALA A 161 -45.26 18.28 -7.35
N GLY A 162 -45.71 17.91 -6.15
CA GLY A 162 -47.13 17.81 -5.81
C GLY A 162 -47.75 19.18 -5.60
#